data_AF-A0A399WMU1-F1
#
_entry.id   AF-A0A399WMU1-F1
#
_cell.length_a   1.000
_cell.length_b   1.000
_cell.length_c   1.000
_cell.angle_alpha   90.00
_cell.angle_beta   90.00
_cell.angle_gamma   90.00
#
_symmetry.space_group_name_H-M   'P 1'
#
loop_
_entity.id
_entity.type
_entity.pdbx_description
1 polymer ?
#
loop_
_entity_poly.entity_id
_entity_poly.type
_entity_poly.pdbx_seq_one_letter_code
_entity_poly.pdbx_strand_id
1 'polypeptide(L)'
;MKHYRICRNSRSMKFVQAHDFLDLRRFCCVRHVPSLLGFVWFDVMKAKYLTALIALTAVLTTIVFAQRGERFRKMIEARRAERQQRSGLSTQEIDVKGVKRSYILHLPPTYKKGVKLPLVIALHGGGGNAENMVNMSGFSEKADKENFAVVYPNGSGRFGNILLTFNAIGCCSYAMKEKVDDVAFISKLIDKLAADYSIDTKRVYVTGFSNGALLTHLLAAELPDKIAAAAPVAGAIFASTPKPKGKVAMLMIHGEDDTAVPLNGGMSTRSIVNPNQSEPFKSVADTTRYWTVNSNCNSMSRSSF
;
A
#
# COMPACT_ATOMS: atom_id res chain seq x y z
N MET A 1 -20.84 -6.31 -6.53
CA MET A 1 -19.38 -6.47 -6.77
C MET A 1 -19.19 -7.62 -7.73
N LYS A 2 -18.43 -7.47 -8.83
CA LYS A 2 -18.23 -8.56 -9.81
C LYS A 2 -16.90 -9.26 -9.56
N HIS A 3 -16.96 -10.59 -9.53
CA HIS A 3 -15.78 -11.46 -9.41
C HIS A 3 -15.56 -12.19 -10.73
N TYR A 4 -14.34 -12.13 -11.24
CA TYR A 4 -13.91 -12.84 -12.43
C TYR A 4 -12.78 -13.81 -12.05
N ARG A 5 -13.06 -15.11 -12.14
CA ARG A 5 -12.05 -16.16 -11.96
C ARG A 5 -11.55 -16.61 -13.32
N ILE A 6 -10.23 -16.51 -13.53
CA ILE A 6 -9.57 -16.93 -14.76
C ILE A 6 -8.44 -17.90 -14.39
N CYS A 7 -8.46 -19.08 -15.03
CA CYS A 7 -7.48 -20.16 -14.87
C CYS A 7 -7.47 -20.80 -13.48
N ARG A 8 -8.23 -21.90 -13.33
CA ARG A 8 -8.12 -22.80 -12.18
C ARG A 8 -6.92 -23.73 -12.43
N ASN A 9 -5.81 -23.52 -11.73
CA ASN A 9 -4.81 -24.58 -11.64
C ASN A 9 -5.44 -25.71 -10.79
N SER A 10 -5.26 -26.98 -11.15
CA SER A 10 -6.00 -28.14 -10.60
C SER A 10 -5.72 -28.47 -9.11
N ARG A 11 -5.19 -27.52 -8.34
CA ARG A 11 -4.95 -27.66 -6.90
C ARG A 11 -5.92 -26.76 -6.14
N SER A 12 -6.66 -27.36 -5.22
CA SER A 12 -7.75 -26.79 -4.44
C SER A 12 -7.40 -25.43 -3.80
N MET A 13 -7.85 -24.34 -4.43
CA MET A 13 -7.80 -23.00 -3.88
C MET A 13 -9.10 -22.77 -3.09
N LYS A 14 -9.06 -22.92 -1.77
CA LYS A 14 -10.15 -22.49 -0.87
C LYS A 14 -9.86 -21.04 -0.47
N PHE A 15 -10.69 -20.10 -0.91
CA PHE A 15 -10.70 -18.72 -0.40
C PHE A 15 -12.04 -18.43 0.27
N VAL A 16 -11.97 -17.83 1.46
CA VAL A 16 -13.07 -17.49 2.36
C VAL A 16 -13.42 -16.02 2.16
N GLN A 17 -14.72 -15.71 2.13
CA GLN A 17 -15.30 -14.36 1.93
C GLN A 17 -14.81 -13.36 2.98
N ALA A 18 -14.59 -12.11 2.56
CA ALA A 18 -14.39 -10.96 3.44
C ALA A 18 -15.62 -10.05 3.37
N HIS A 19 -16.25 -9.80 4.50
CA HIS A 19 -17.28 -8.78 4.69
C HIS A 19 -16.78 -7.73 5.69
N ASP A 20 -17.30 -6.51 5.49
CA ASP A 20 -17.32 -5.35 6.38
C ASP A 20 -16.16 -4.34 6.31
N PHE A 21 -16.38 -3.26 5.54
CA PHE A 21 -15.73 -1.96 5.71
C PHE A 21 -16.75 -0.86 5.39
N LEU A 22 -17.00 0.03 6.36
CA LEU A 22 -17.11 1.50 6.27
C LEU A 22 -18.09 2.06 7.32
N ASP A 23 -17.56 2.78 8.31
CA ASP A 23 -18.25 3.96 8.85
C ASP A 23 -17.21 5.00 9.30
N LEU A 24 -17.23 6.17 8.65
CA LEU A 24 -16.39 7.33 8.95
C LEU A 24 -17.28 8.58 8.89
N ARG A 25 -17.83 8.96 10.03
CA ARG A 25 -18.28 10.34 10.29
C ARG A 25 -17.89 10.74 11.70
N ARG A 26 -17.03 11.76 11.82
CA ARG A 26 -17.10 12.85 12.82
C ARG A 26 -15.83 13.69 12.75
N PHE A 27 -16.01 15.01 12.63
CA PHE A 27 -15.37 16.09 13.40
C PHE A 27 -15.26 17.36 12.56
N CYS A 28 -16.22 18.28 12.76
CA CYS A 28 -16.04 19.71 12.50
C CYS A 28 -16.86 20.47 13.53
N CYS A 29 -16.19 21.14 14.47
CA CYS A 29 -16.75 22.25 15.24
C CYS A 29 -15.57 23.10 15.75
N VAL A 30 -15.36 24.25 15.14
CA VAL A 30 -14.44 25.30 15.61
C VAL A 30 -15.27 26.29 16.43
N ARG A 31 -14.83 26.60 17.66
CA ARG A 31 -15.47 27.57 18.54
C ARG A 31 -14.64 28.85 18.60
N HIS A 32 -15.31 29.98 18.38
CA HIS A 32 -14.81 31.35 18.51
C HIS A 32 -14.51 31.71 19.98
N VAL A 33 -13.51 32.56 20.23
CA VAL A 33 -13.27 33.22 21.53
C VAL A 33 -13.08 34.72 21.27
N PRO A 34 -13.76 35.63 22.00
CA PRO A 34 -13.63 37.06 21.80
C PRO A 34 -12.52 37.70 22.66
N SER A 35 -12.00 38.81 22.14
CA SER A 35 -10.98 39.70 22.69
C SER A 35 -11.48 40.53 23.88
N LEU A 36 -10.60 40.81 24.85
CA LEU A 36 -10.76 41.91 25.82
C LEU A 36 -9.43 42.67 25.98
N LEU A 37 -9.51 43.98 25.75
CA LEU A 37 -8.50 45.01 26.02
C LEU A 37 -8.58 45.47 27.48
N GLY A 38 -7.43 45.77 28.08
CA GLY A 38 -7.31 46.50 29.35
C GLY A 38 -5.88 47.04 29.54
N PHE A 39 -5.75 48.36 29.61
CA PHE A 39 -4.48 49.13 29.64
C PHE A 39 -3.93 49.34 31.08
N VAL A 40 -2.64 49.01 31.28
CA VAL A 40 -1.46 49.73 31.88
C VAL A 40 -1.68 50.70 33.07
N TRP A 41 -0.97 50.69 34.23
CA TRP A 41 0.46 51.01 34.49
C TRP A 41 0.89 50.70 35.95
N PHE A 42 2.09 50.12 36.15
CA PHE A 42 2.94 50.28 37.36
C PHE A 42 4.43 49.97 37.04
N ASP A 43 5.27 51.00 37.21
CA ASP A 43 6.74 51.07 37.43
C ASP A 43 7.81 50.67 36.39
N VAL A 44 8.59 51.68 35.99
CA VAL A 44 9.70 51.70 35.02
C VAL A 44 10.98 50.97 35.50
N MET A 45 11.10 50.59 36.77
CA MET A 45 12.19 49.71 37.23
C MET A 45 11.97 48.22 36.90
N LYS A 46 10.73 47.81 36.62
CA LYS A 46 10.43 46.44 36.15
C LYS A 46 10.72 46.26 34.66
N ALA A 47 10.70 47.33 33.85
CA ALA A 47 10.78 47.25 32.39
C ALA A 47 12.11 46.67 31.85
N LYS A 48 13.26 46.98 32.50
CA LYS A 48 14.58 46.45 32.06
C LYS A 48 14.73 44.95 32.28
N TYR A 49 14.11 44.40 33.32
CA TYR A 49 14.14 42.97 33.62
C TYR A 49 12.93 42.23 33.02
N LEU A 50 11.82 42.92 32.77
CA LEU A 50 10.61 42.35 32.20
C LEU A 50 10.81 41.90 30.75
N THR A 51 11.51 42.67 29.92
CA THR A 51 11.82 42.26 28.54
C THR A 51 12.77 41.06 28.51
N ALA A 52 13.77 41.03 29.38
CA ALA A 52 14.67 39.89 29.56
C ALA A 52 13.91 38.64 30.06
N LEU A 53 12.97 38.81 31.00
CA LEU A 53 12.15 37.71 31.54
C LEU A 53 11.16 37.17 30.49
N ILE A 54 10.55 38.03 29.68
CA ILE A 54 9.68 37.63 28.56
C ILE A 54 10.48 36.87 27.49
N ALA A 55 11.67 37.36 27.13
CA ALA A 55 12.55 36.66 26.18
C ALA A 55 13.00 35.29 26.72
N LEU A 56 13.40 35.21 27.99
CA LEU A 56 13.81 33.96 28.64
C LEU A 56 12.65 32.96 28.70
N THR A 57 11.44 33.41 29.05
CA THR A 57 10.25 32.54 29.08
C THR A 57 9.83 32.09 27.68
N ALA A 58 9.96 32.92 26.64
CA ALA A 58 9.73 32.51 25.24
C ALA A 58 10.75 31.45 24.76
N VAL A 59 12.04 31.61 25.12
CA VAL A 59 13.09 30.64 24.80
C VAL A 59 12.88 29.34 25.59
N LEU A 60 12.56 29.42 26.88
CA LEU A 60 12.30 28.23 27.71
C LEU A 60 11.05 27.48 27.25
N THR A 61 9.97 28.19 26.89
CA THR A 61 8.75 27.55 26.38
C THR A 61 9.01 26.87 25.04
N THR A 62 9.72 27.50 24.10
CA THR A 62 10.06 26.87 22.81
C THR A 62 10.95 25.63 22.99
N ILE A 63 11.94 25.68 23.89
CA ILE A 63 12.77 24.51 24.25
C ILE A 63 11.91 23.40 24.88
N VAL A 64 11.02 23.74 25.82
CA VAL A 64 10.12 22.75 26.46
C VAL A 64 9.16 22.15 25.43
N PHE A 65 8.59 22.94 24.52
CA PHE A 65 7.73 22.44 23.44
C PHE A 65 8.50 21.54 22.46
N ALA A 66 9.72 21.92 22.09
CA ALA A 66 10.59 21.10 21.24
C ALA A 66 10.95 19.77 21.92
N GLN A 67 11.38 19.81 23.19
CA GLN A 67 11.70 18.62 23.99
C GLN A 67 10.48 17.71 24.20
N ARG A 68 9.29 18.31 24.41
CA ARG A 68 8.02 17.57 24.54
C ARG A 68 7.61 16.94 23.21
N GLY A 69 7.84 17.62 22.09
CA GLY A 69 7.63 17.10 20.73
C GLY A 69 8.54 15.91 20.41
N GLU A 70 9.82 15.99 20.77
CA GLU A 70 10.76 14.87 20.61
C GLU A 70 10.42 13.68 21.51
N ARG A 71 10.09 13.91 22.78
CA ARG A 71 9.65 12.84 23.69
C ARG A 71 8.38 12.16 23.19
N PHE A 72 7.42 12.94 22.66
CA PHE A 72 6.19 12.40 22.11
C PHE A 72 6.45 11.57 20.84
N ARG A 73 7.34 12.03 19.95
CA ARG A 73 7.80 11.25 18.77
C ARG A 73 8.44 9.93 19.18
N LYS A 74 9.43 9.96 20.08
CA LYS A 74 10.10 8.74 20.58
C LYS A 74 9.13 7.76 21.23
N MET A 75 8.13 8.26 21.97
CA MET A 75 7.10 7.42 22.59
C MET A 75 6.19 6.76 21.54
N ILE A 76 5.78 7.49 20.48
CA ILE A 76 5.00 6.91 19.38
C ILE A 76 5.83 5.86 18.63
N GLU A 77 7.10 6.14 18.33
CA GLU A 77 8.00 5.20 17.68
C GLU A 77 8.22 3.94 18.52
N ALA A 78 8.45 4.07 19.82
CA ALA A 78 8.61 2.93 20.73
C ALA A 78 7.34 2.07 20.81
N ARG A 79 6.16 2.68 20.97
CA ARG A 79 4.89 1.94 20.97
C ARG A 79 4.61 1.25 19.64
N ARG A 80 5.03 1.86 18.53
CA ARG A 80 4.92 1.28 17.18
C ARG A 80 5.87 0.09 17.00
N ALA A 81 7.11 0.22 17.45
CA ALA A 81 8.10 -0.86 17.45
C ALA A 81 7.63 -2.04 18.33
N GLU A 82 7.12 -1.78 19.53
CA GLU A 82 6.57 -2.82 20.41
C GLU A 82 5.35 -3.51 19.81
N ARG A 83 4.45 -2.76 19.15
CA ARG A 83 3.28 -3.34 18.46
C ARG A 83 3.70 -4.21 17.28
N GLN A 84 4.67 -3.74 16.48
CA GLN A 84 5.24 -4.51 15.37
C GLN A 84 5.88 -5.80 15.88
N GLN A 85 6.71 -5.72 16.92
CA GLN A 85 7.39 -6.87 17.51
C GLN A 85 6.42 -7.91 18.11
N ARG A 86 5.30 -7.49 18.72
CA ARG A 86 4.26 -8.41 19.22
C ARG A 86 3.41 -9.05 18.13
N SER A 87 3.44 -8.51 16.92
CA SER A 87 2.57 -8.90 15.80
C SER A 87 3.28 -9.68 14.69
N GLY A 88 4.57 -10.06 14.83
CA GLY A 88 5.33 -10.70 13.75
C GLY A 88 5.69 -9.77 12.59
N LEU A 89 5.40 -8.46 12.72
CA LEU A 89 5.73 -7.43 11.74
C LEU A 89 7.14 -6.90 11.95
N SER A 90 7.87 -6.71 10.85
CA SER A 90 9.17 -6.06 10.85
C SER A 90 9.30 -5.13 9.65
N THR A 91 9.78 -3.91 9.89
CA THR A 91 10.11 -2.98 8.81
C THR A 91 11.54 -3.24 8.36
N GLN A 92 11.74 -3.43 7.05
CA GLN A 92 13.03 -3.76 6.47
C GLN A 92 13.28 -2.95 5.20
N GLU A 93 14.55 -2.89 4.80
CA GLU A 93 14.99 -2.21 3.59
C GLU A 93 15.65 -3.19 2.61
N ILE A 94 15.62 -2.83 1.34
CA ILE A 94 16.32 -3.50 0.26
C ILE A 94 16.87 -2.45 -0.71
N ASP A 95 18.13 -2.60 -1.11
CA ASP A 95 18.69 -1.82 -2.20
C ASP A 95 18.22 -2.39 -3.55
N VAL A 96 17.73 -1.55 -4.45
CA VAL A 96 17.36 -1.91 -5.81
C VAL A 96 18.09 -0.96 -6.76
N LYS A 97 19.19 -1.44 -7.36
CA LYS A 97 20.02 -0.67 -8.30
C LYS A 97 20.51 0.66 -7.67
N GLY A 98 20.92 0.64 -6.41
CA GLY A 98 21.38 1.84 -5.69
C GLY A 98 20.26 2.69 -5.07
N VAL A 99 18.99 2.30 -5.26
CA VAL A 99 17.84 2.96 -4.63
C VAL A 99 17.37 2.14 -3.44
N LYS A 100 17.41 2.72 -2.25
CA LYS A 100 16.82 2.10 -1.06
C LYS A 100 15.29 2.08 -1.16
N ARG A 101 14.72 0.89 -1.03
CA ARG A 101 13.28 0.63 -0.94
C ARG A 101 12.97 -0.01 0.41
N SER A 102 11.77 0.20 0.93
CA SER A 102 11.34 -0.38 2.21
C SER A 102 10.08 -1.22 2.07
N TYR A 103 9.88 -2.12 3.03
CA TYR A 103 8.71 -2.97 3.11
C TYR A 103 8.47 -3.38 4.57
N ILE A 104 7.24 -3.82 4.86
CA ILE A 104 6.90 -4.49 6.11
C ILE A 104 6.74 -5.97 5.81
N LEU A 105 7.43 -6.83 6.55
CA LEU A 105 7.29 -8.28 6.48
C LEU A 105 6.56 -8.77 7.72
N HIS A 106 5.54 -9.60 7.50
CA HIS A 106 4.85 -10.40 8.51
C HIS A 106 5.23 -11.87 8.37
N LEU A 107 5.75 -12.46 9.44
CA LEU A 107 5.94 -13.90 9.56
C LEU A 107 4.94 -14.43 10.60
N PRO A 108 4.22 -15.53 10.30
CA PRO A 108 3.27 -16.08 11.26
C PRO A 108 4.01 -16.59 12.50
N PRO A 109 3.39 -16.58 13.69
CA PRO A 109 4.00 -17.07 14.94
C PRO A 109 4.54 -18.50 14.87
N THR A 110 3.99 -19.31 13.96
CA THR A 110 4.39 -20.70 13.69
C THR A 110 5.62 -20.83 12.80
N TYR A 111 6.16 -19.73 12.27
CA TYR A 111 7.33 -19.75 11.40
C TYR A 111 8.55 -20.34 12.10
N LYS A 112 9.16 -21.32 11.46
CA LYS A 112 10.43 -21.93 11.86
C LYS A 112 11.33 -22.01 10.63
N LYS A 113 12.59 -21.59 10.77
CA LYS A 113 13.59 -21.68 9.69
C LYS A 113 13.68 -23.15 9.24
N GLY A 114 13.68 -23.38 7.92
CA GLY A 114 13.67 -24.71 7.31
C GLY A 114 12.28 -25.18 6.85
N VAL A 115 11.18 -24.60 7.35
CA VAL A 115 9.82 -24.92 6.90
C VAL A 115 9.40 -23.93 5.81
N LYS A 116 9.11 -24.44 4.61
CA LYS A 116 8.76 -23.61 3.45
C LYS A 116 7.35 -23.00 3.56
N LEU A 117 7.25 -21.67 3.65
CA LEU A 117 5.99 -20.92 3.67
C LEU A 117 5.59 -20.40 2.28
N PRO A 118 4.30 -20.37 1.92
CA PRO A 118 3.83 -19.46 0.87
C PRO A 118 4.17 -18.01 1.19
N LEU A 119 4.25 -17.18 0.15
CA LEU A 119 4.39 -15.74 0.27
C LEU A 119 3.22 -15.03 -0.41
N VAL A 120 2.61 -14.06 0.27
CA VAL A 120 1.68 -13.10 -0.31
C VAL A 120 2.33 -11.73 -0.36
N ILE A 121 2.33 -11.10 -1.52
CA ILE A 121 2.76 -9.71 -1.71
C ILE A 121 1.50 -8.86 -1.78
N ALA A 122 1.32 -7.95 -0.81
CA ALA A 122 0.14 -7.11 -0.69
C ALA A 122 0.49 -5.64 -0.96
N LEU A 123 -0.02 -5.10 -2.07
CA LEU A 123 0.33 -3.77 -2.59
C LEU A 123 -0.74 -2.73 -2.25
N HIS A 124 -0.32 -1.63 -1.62
CA HIS A 124 -1.19 -0.52 -1.25
C HIS A 124 -1.75 0.25 -2.46
N GLY A 125 -2.85 0.97 -2.24
CA GLY A 125 -3.41 1.92 -3.22
C GLY A 125 -2.60 3.21 -3.35
N GLY A 126 -2.86 3.97 -4.41
CA GLY A 126 -2.13 5.21 -4.70
C GLY A 126 -2.35 6.24 -3.58
N GLY A 127 -1.27 6.88 -3.15
CA GLY A 127 -1.29 7.83 -2.03
C GLY A 127 -1.10 7.18 -0.65
N GLY A 128 -1.18 5.85 -0.56
CA GLY A 128 -0.98 5.10 0.68
C GLY A 128 0.49 4.76 0.96
N ASN A 129 0.70 3.74 1.79
CA ASN A 129 1.98 3.13 2.13
C ASN A 129 1.77 1.69 2.67
N ALA A 130 2.86 1.00 3.01
CA ALA A 130 2.84 -0.36 3.54
C ALA A 130 1.94 -0.50 4.78
N GLU A 131 1.96 0.46 5.71
CA GLU A 131 1.13 0.41 6.92
C GLU A 131 -0.35 0.56 6.61
N ASN A 132 -0.71 1.38 5.64
CA ASN A 132 -2.10 1.44 5.18
C ASN A 132 -2.55 0.07 4.68
N MET A 133 -1.68 -0.66 3.95
CA MET A 133 -2.01 -2.00 3.47
C MET A 133 -2.09 -3.04 4.59
N VAL A 134 -1.19 -2.99 5.58
CA VAL A 134 -1.28 -3.85 6.78
C VAL A 134 -2.65 -3.66 7.44
N ASN A 135 -3.04 -2.41 7.71
CA ASN A 135 -4.26 -2.10 8.46
C ASN A 135 -5.56 -2.36 7.67
N MET A 136 -5.55 -2.22 6.33
CA MET A 136 -6.78 -2.38 5.53
C MET A 136 -7.06 -3.81 5.09
N SER A 137 -6.03 -4.67 5.03
CA SER A 137 -6.15 -5.96 4.32
C SER A 137 -6.49 -7.15 5.21
N GLY A 138 -6.16 -7.09 6.51
CA GLY A 138 -6.31 -8.23 7.43
C GLY A 138 -5.43 -9.44 7.08
N PHE A 139 -4.43 -9.26 6.20
CA PHE A 139 -3.60 -10.37 5.74
C PHE A 139 -2.67 -10.90 6.82
N SER A 140 -2.25 -10.08 7.80
CA SER A 140 -1.39 -10.54 8.90
C SER A 140 -2.13 -11.52 9.82
N GLU A 141 -3.36 -11.21 10.20
CA GLU A 141 -4.21 -12.10 11.01
C GLU A 141 -4.58 -13.36 10.23
N LYS A 142 -4.77 -13.25 8.91
CA LYS A 142 -5.03 -14.40 8.04
C LYS A 142 -3.79 -15.28 7.88
N ALA A 143 -2.61 -14.66 7.80
CA ALA A 143 -1.32 -15.35 7.74
C ALA A 143 -1.05 -16.19 8.97
N ASP A 144 -1.39 -15.67 10.16
CA ASP A 144 -1.26 -16.42 11.41
C ASP A 144 -2.14 -17.68 11.43
N LYS A 145 -3.37 -17.55 10.91
CA LYS A 145 -4.36 -18.64 10.87
C LYS A 145 -4.04 -19.71 9.81
N GLU A 146 -3.52 -19.30 8.66
CA GLU A 146 -3.34 -20.18 7.49
C GLU A 146 -1.86 -20.48 7.18
N ASN A 147 -0.95 -19.98 8.01
CA ASN A 147 0.49 -20.25 7.96
C ASN A 147 1.16 -19.88 6.61
N PHE A 148 1.14 -18.58 6.27
CA PHE A 148 1.89 -18.01 5.15
C PHE A 148 2.61 -16.71 5.56
N ALA A 149 3.66 -16.33 4.85
CA ALA A 149 4.31 -15.03 5.03
C ALA A 149 3.62 -13.95 4.20
N VAL A 150 3.63 -12.70 4.67
CA VAL A 150 3.09 -11.56 3.92
C VAL A 150 4.10 -10.44 3.89
N VAL A 151 4.32 -9.88 2.71
CA VAL A 151 5.11 -8.67 2.55
C VAL A 151 4.24 -7.54 2.02
N TYR A 152 4.42 -6.36 2.61
CA TYR A 152 3.75 -5.11 2.28
C TYR A 152 4.82 -4.11 1.80
N PRO A 153 5.10 -4.05 0.50
CA PRO A 153 6.10 -3.14 -0.06
C PRO A 153 5.62 -1.69 0.00
N ASN A 154 6.55 -0.75 0.24
CA ASN A 154 6.29 0.66 0.00
C ASN A 154 6.50 1.02 -1.47
N GLY A 155 5.60 1.84 -2.01
CA GLY A 155 5.81 2.55 -3.26
C GLY A 155 6.90 3.64 -3.15
N SER A 156 6.87 4.59 -4.08
CA SER A 156 7.77 5.74 -4.09
C SER A 156 6.99 7.06 -4.15
N GLY A 157 7.56 8.11 -3.55
CA GLY A 157 6.94 9.43 -3.43
C GLY A 157 7.94 10.49 -2.97
N ARG A 158 7.55 11.76 -3.09
CA ARG A 158 8.41 12.92 -2.73
C ARG A 158 8.45 13.23 -1.24
N PHE A 159 7.48 12.73 -0.49
CA PHE A 159 7.20 13.19 0.87
C PHE A 159 7.47 12.12 1.93
N GLY A 160 8.59 11.42 1.81
CA GLY A 160 8.92 10.32 2.73
C GLY A 160 7.87 9.20 2.64
N ASN A 161 7.35 8.73 3.78
CA ASN A 161 6.44 7.56 3.84
C ASN A 161 4.95 7.89 3.63
N ILE A 162 4.62 9.01 2.99
CA ILE A 162 3.25 9.40 2.66
C ILE A 162 3.11 9.68 1.16
N LEU A 163 1.90 9.55 0.65
CA LEU A 163 1.59 9.78 -0.77
C LEU A 163 2.43 8.91 -1.71
N LEU A 164 2.71 7.67 -1.32
CA LEU A 164 3.48 6.75 -2.14
C LEU A 164 2.63 6.18 -3.25
N THR A 165 3.28 5.88 -4.36
CA THR A 165 2.65 5.29 -5.56
C THR A 165 3.54 4.21 -6.14
N PHE A 166 2.94 3.33 -6.93
CA PHE A 166 3.63 2.36 -7.76
C PHE A 166 3.54 2.78 -9.22
N ASN A 167 4.59 2.50 -9.98
CA ASN A 167 4.62 2.61 -11.42
C ASN A 167 4.04 1.35 -12.06
N ALA A 168 2.82 1.46 -12.57
CA ALA A 168 2.13 0.45 -13.34
C ALA A 168 1.96 0.89 -14.81
N ILE A 169 2.98 1.54 -15.37
CA ILE A 169 3.02 2.13 -16.74
C ILE A 169 2.16 3.39 -16.85
N GLY A 170 0.85 3.24 -16.98
CA GLY A 170 -0.08 4.35 -17.25
C GLY A 170 -0.50 5.15 -16.01
N CYS A 171 -0.10 4.67 -14.82
CA CYS A 171 -0.43 5.25 -13.53
C CYS A 171 0.51 4.67 -12.45
N CYS A 172 0.81 5.36 -11.34
CA CYS A 172 0.23 6.62 -10.91
C CYS A 172 1.27 7.62 -10.43
N SER A 173 1.00 8.90 -10.69
CA SER A 173 1.70 10.06 -10.13
C SER A 173 3.24 9.94 -10.10
N TYR A 174 3.88 10.09 -8.93
CA TYR A 174 5.32 10.16 -8.78
C TYR A 174 6.06 8.95 -9.37
N ALA A 175 5.70 7.73 -8.97
CA ALA A 175 6.44 6.55 -9.40
C ALA A 175 6.40 6.36 -10.92
N MET A 176 5.23 6.62 -11.54
CA MET A 176 5.11 6.67 -13.00
C MET A 176 5.95 7.78 -13.63
N LYS A 177 5.82 9.03 -13.13
CA LYS A 177 6.49 10.21 -13.71
C LYS A 177 8.01 10.09 -13.66
N GLU A 178 8.54 9.56 -12.57
CA GLU A 178 9.98 9.32 -12.38
C GLU A 178 10.43 7.97 -12.97
N LYS A 179 9.53 7.23 -13.63
CA LYS A 179 9.80 5.92 -14.26
C LYS A 179 10.45 4.92 -13.29
N VAL A 180 9.96 4.88 -12.05
CA VAL A 180 10.44 3.95 -11.01
C VAL A 180 10.24 2.52 -11.48
N ASP A 181 11.28 1.70 -11.37
CA ASP A 181 11.25 0.28 -11.78
C ASP A 181 10.70 -0.61 -10.65
N ASP A 182 9.38 -0.53 -10.45
CA ASP A 182 8.70 -1.32 -9.41
C ASP A 182 8.67 -2.82 -9.72
N VAL A 183 8.75 -3.22 -11.00
CA VAL A 183 8.87 -4.63 -11.37
C VAL A 183 10.20 -5.21 -10.89
N ALA A 184 11.32 -4.51 -11.12
CA ALA A 184 12.62 -4.95 -10.61
C ALA A 184 12.68 -4.96 -9.08
N PHE A 185 12.05 -3.97 -8.43
CA PHE A 185 11.93 -3.95 -6.97
C PHE A 185 11.23 -5.20 -6.45
N ILE A 186 10.03 -5.51 -6.94
CA ILE A 186 9.28 -6.67 -6.45
C ILE A 186 9.98 -7.98 -6.80
N SER A 187 10.56 -8.11 -8.01
CA SER A 187 11.35 -9.28 -8.38
C SER A 187 12.52 -9.50 -7.40
N LYS A 188 13.30 -8.45 -7.12
CA LYS A 188 14.44 -8.53 -6.18
C LYS A 188 14.00 -8.81 -4.75
N LEU A 189 12.84 -8.28 -4.35
CA LEU A 189 12.25 -8.54 -3.04
C LEU A 189 11.84 -10.00 -2.86
N ILE A 190 11.22 -10.62 -3.88
CA ILE A 190 10.91 -12.06 -3.87
C ILE A 190 12.17 -12.88 -3.65
N ASP A 191 13.24 -12.56 -4.40
CA ASP A 191 14.52 -13.27 -4.30
C ASP A 191 15.18 -13.11 -2.93
N LYS A 192 15.19 -11.89 -2.39
CA LYS A 192 15.69 -11.62 -1.04
C LYS A 192 14.92 -12.42 0.00
N LEU A 193 13.58 -12.37 -0.05
CA LEU A 193 12.77 -13.06 0.95
C LEU A 193 12.93 -14.57 0.87
N ALA A 194 13.09 -15.14 -0.33
CA ALA A 194 13.35 -16.57 -0.51
C ALA A 194 14.73 -17.02 -0.02
N ALA A 195 15.73 -16.13 -0.07
CA ALA A 195 17.05 -16.40 0.49
C ALA A 195 17.08 -16.28 2.02
N ASP A 196 16.43 -15.24 2.56
CA ASP A 196 16.51 -14.90 3.99
C ASP A 196 15.54 -15.73 4.85
N TYR A 197 14.36 -16.03 4.29
CA TYR A 197 13.27 -16.74 4.96
C TYR A 197 12.92 -17.96 4.12
N SER A 198 12.60 -19.09 4.75
CA SER A 198 12.26 -20.32 4.02
C SER A 198 10.95 -20.16 3.24
N ILE A 199 10.96 -19.45 2.12
CA ILE A 199 9.82 -19.21 1.25
C ILE A 199 9.78 -20.31 0.19
N ASP A 200 8.58 -20.81 -0.07
CA ASP A 200 8.30 -21.66 -1.20
C ASP A 200 8.16 -20.82 -2.47
N THR A 201 9.21 -20.79 -3.29
CA THR A 201 9.23 -20.03 -4.55
C THR A 201 8.18 -20.48 -5.55
N LYS A 202 7.54 -21.66 -5.36
CA LYS A 202 6.41 -22.13 -6.18
C LYS A 202 5.05 -21.64 -5.68
N ARG A 203 4.98 -21.01 -4.51
CA ARG A 203 3.74 -20.51 -3.88
C ARG A 203 3.88 -19.04 -3.49
N VAL A 204 4.29 -18.22 -4.45
CA VAL A 204 4.32 -16.76 -4.33
C VAL A 204 3.09 -16.19 -5.04
N TYR A 205 2.33 -15.37 -4.32
CA TYR A 205 1.11 -14.77 -4.78
C TYR A 205 1.20 -13.25 -4.66
N VAL A 206 0.54 -12.52 -5.54
CA VAL A 206 0.49 -11.06 -5.49
C VAL A 206 -0.94 -10.55 -5.51
N THR A 207 -1.22 -9.52 -4.74
CA THR A 207 -2.48 -8.81 -4.71
C THR A 207 -2.24 -7.34 -4.41
N GLY A 208 -3.24 -6.52 -4.72
CA GLY A 208 -3.18 -5.10 -4.42
C GLY A 208 -4.52 -4.44 -4.68
N PHE A 209 -4.65 -3.23 -4.14
CA PHE A 209 -5.84 -2.39 -4.30
C PHE A 209 -5.53 -1.18 -5.17
N SER A 210 -6.45 -0.81 -6.07
CA SER A 210 -6.33 0.40 -6.92
C SER A 210 -4.97 0.47 -7.64
N ASN A 211 -4.11 1.47 -7.41
CA ASN A 211 -2.76 1.52 -7.99
C ASN A 211 -1.93 0.24 -7.76
N GLY A 212 -2.03 -0.39 -6.60
CA GLY A 212 -1.40 -1.68 -6.32
C GLY A 212 -2.00 -2.83 -7.14
N ALA A 213 -3.28 -2.74 -7.51
CA ALA A 213 -3.94 -3.69 -8.42
C ALA A 213 -3.47 -3.51 -9.87
N LEU A 214 -3.21 -2.28 -10.31
CA LEU A 214 -2.58 -2.00 -11.61
C LEU A 214 -1.18 -2.64 -11.67
N LEU A 215 -0.37 -2.44 -10.64
CA LEU A 215 0.96 -3.07 -10.55
C LEU A 215 0.84 -4.59 -10.45
N THR A 216 -0.16 -5.12 -9.74
CA THR A 216 -0.44 -6.56 -9.66
C THR A 216 -0.61 -7.19 -11.04
N HIS A 217 -1.35 -6.53 -11.95
CA HIS A 217 -1.46 -6.98 -13.34
C HIS A 217 -0.11 -6.97 -14.07
N LEU A 218 0.65 -5.88 -13.94
CA LEU A 218 1.95 -5.75 -14.59
C LEU A 218 2.94 -6.81 -14.10
N LEU A 219 3.00 -7.06 -12.80
CA LEU A 219 3.85 -8.08 -12.20
C LEU A 219 3.49 -9.48 -12.70
N ALA A 220 2.20 -9.80 -12.81
CA ALA A 220 1.76 -11.08 -13.35
C ALA A 220 2.17 -11.26 -14.82
N ALA A 221 2.22 -10.18 -15.60
CA ALA A 221 2.63 -10.24 -17.01
C ALA A 221 4.16 -10.38 -17.15
N GLU A 222 4.91 -9.70 -16.28
CA GLU A 222 6.36 -9.59 -16.36
C GLU A 222 7.12 -10.70 -15.61
N LEU A 223 6.54 -11.24 -14.52
CA LEU A 223 7.21 -12.19 -13.61
C LEU A 223 6.47 -13.54 -13.48
N PRO A 224 6.01 -14.18 -14.58
CA PRO A 224 5.24 -15.42 -14.51
C PRO A 224 6.02 -16.59 -13.88
N ASP A 225 7.35 -16.58 -13.98
CA ASP A 225 8.21 -17.63 -13.39
C ASP A 225 8.37 -17.49 -11.87
N LYS A 226 8.01 -16.34 -11.30
CA LYS A 226 8.11 -16.05 -9.87
C LYS A 226 6.74 -15.95 -9.19
N ILE A 227 5.66 -15.78 -9.95
CA ILE A 227 4.31 -15.51 -9.41
C ILE A 227 3.35 -16.61 -9.85
N ALA A 228 2.87 -17.38 -8.87
CA ALA A 228 1.96 -18.51 -9.11
C ALA A 228 0.52 -18.05 -9.40
N ALA A 229 0.05 -17.01 -8.70
CA ALA A 229 -1.26 -16.41 -8.95
C ALA A 229 -1.29 -14.93 -8.55
N ALA A 230 -2.20 -14.18 -9.17
CA ALA A 230 -2.44 -12.78 -8.88
C ALA A 230 -3.92 -12.48 -8.65
N ALA A 231 -4.18 -11.59 -7.68
CA ALA A 231 -5.53 -11.19 -7.30
C ALA A 231 -5.69 -9.67 -7.22
N PRO A 232 -5.79 -8.96 -8.35
CA PRO A 232 -5.98 -7.50 -8.35
C PRO A 232 -7.41 -7.11 -7.91
N VAL A 233 -7.50 -6.05 -7.09
CA VAL A 233 -8.77 -5.50 -6.58
C VAL A 233 -8.91 -4.04 -7.02
N ALA A 234 -9.99 -3.71 -7.74
CA ALA A 234 -10.25 -2.36 -8.26
C ALA A 234 -9.13 -1.84 -9.19
N GLY A 235 -8.68 -2.67 -10.12
CA GLY A 235 -7.64 -2.34 -11.09
C GLY A 235 -7.94 -2.88 -12.48
N ALA A 236 -7.27 -2.30 -13.48
CA ALA A 236 -7.36 -2.71 -14.89
C ALA A 236 -5.98 -2.61 -15.55
N ILE A 237 -5.84 -3.17 -16.75
CA ILE A 237 -4.63 -2.99 -17.56
C ILE A 237 -4.72 -1.73 -18.43
N PHE A 238 -3.58 -1.34 -19.00
CA PHE A 238 -3.47 -0.29 -20.01
C PHE A 238 -3.32 -0.88 -21.42
N ALA A 239 -3.45 -0.06 -22.45
CA ALA A 239 -3.17 -0.48 -23.83
C ALA A 239 -1.71 -0.88 -24.02
N SER A 240 -0.80 -0.18 -23.33
CA SER A 240 0.64 -0.45 -23.33
C SER A 240 1.08 -1.61 -22.44
N THR A 241 0.16 -2.28 -21.73
CA THR A 241 0.51 -3.43 -20.90
C THR A 241 1.11 -4.55 -21.78
N PRO A 242 2.35 -4.99 -21.52
CA PRO A 242 3.05 -5.94 -22.38
C PRO A 242 2.39 -7.30 -22.29
N LYS A 243 2.37 -8.04 -23.41
CA LYS A 243 1.87 -9.41 -23.46
C LYS A 243 2.49 -10.25 -22.33
N PRO A 244 1.72 -11.07 -21.58
CA PRO A 244 2.27 -11.85 -20.49
C PRO A 244 3.37 -12.78 -21.02
N LYS A 245 4.51 -12.82 -20.33
CA LYS A 245 5.65 -13.67 -20.67
C LYS A 245 5.39 -15.15 -20.37
N GLY A 246 4.29 -15.46 -19.68
CA GLY A 246 3.92 -16.79 -19.22
C GLY A 246 2.54 -16.80 -18.57
N LYS A 247 2.16 -17.96 -18.01
CA LYS A 247 0.82 -18.18 -17.45
C LYS A 247 0.80 -17.89 -15.96
N VAL A 248 -0.14 -17.07 -15.51
CA VAL A 248 -0.41 -16.78 -14.10
C VAL A 248 -1.90 -16.97 -13.84
N ALA A 249 -2.27 -17.65 -12.75
CA ALA A 249 -3.67 -17.79 -12.36
C ALA A 249 -4.22 -16.45 -11.85
N MET A 250 -5.44 -16.07 -12.25
CA MET A 250 -5.98 -14.73 -11.98
C MET A 250 -7.34 -14.79 -11.27
N LEU A 251 -7.49 -13.99 -10.20
CA LEU A 251 -8.77 -13.64 -9.61
C LEU A 251 -8.93 -12.12 -9.61
N MET A 252 -9.80 -11.58 -10.45
CA MET A 252 -10.00 -10.13 -10.53
C MET A 252 -11.30 -9.75 -9.82
N ILE A 253 -11.22 -8.74 -8.97
CA ILE A 253 -12.35 -8.23 -8.19
C ILE A 253 -12.54 -6.77 -8.55
N HIS A 254 -13.74 -6.39 -9.00
CA HIS A 254 -14.02 -5.00 -9.41
C HIS A 254 -15.41 -4.54 -8.97
N GLY A 255 -15.51 -3.29 -8.55
CA GLY A 255 -16.78 -2.63 -8.23
C GLY A 255 -17.51 -2.19 -9.50
N GLU A 256 -18.83 -2.33 -9.54
CA GLU A 256 -19.60 -1.88 -10.72
C GLU A 256 -19.67 -0.36 -10.82
N ASP A 257 -19.75 0.30 -9.66
CA ASP A 257 -19.84 1.76 -9.52
C ASP A 257 -18.45 2.41 -9.26
N ASP A 258 -17.38 1.71 -9.62
CA ASP A 258 -16.03 2.26 -9.47
C ASP A 258 -15.85 3.47 -10.41
N THR A 259 -15.60 4.63 -9.83
CA THR A 259 -15.40 5.91 -10.53
C THR A 259 -13.91 6.27 -10.63
N ALA A 260 -13.05 5.58 -9.89
CA ALA A 260 -11.60 5.75 -9.96
C ALA A 260 -11.00 4.90 -11.10
N VAL A 261 -11.46 3.67 -11.25
CA VAL A 261 -11.14 2.78 -12.38
C VAL A 261 -12.46 2.34 -13.01
N PRO A 262 -13.02 3.12 -13.96
CA PRO A 262 -14.34 2.85 -14.51
C PRO A 262 -14.46 1.46 -15.13
N LEU A 263 -15.60 0.79 -14.88
CA LEU A 263 -15.87 -0.56 -15.39
C LEU A 263 -15.68 -0.67 -16.91
N ASN A 264 -16.09 0.38 -17.63
CA ASN A 264 -16.00 0.48 -19.08
C ASN A 264 -14.64 1.00 -19.60
N GLY A 265 -13.68 1.23 -18.70
CA GLY A 265 -12.37 1.79 -19.04
C GLY A 265 -12.40 3.30 -19.29
N GLY A 266 -11.35 3.82 -19.91
CA GLY A 266 -11.15 5.24 -20.14
C GLY A 266 -10.33 5.92 -19.04
N MET A 267 -10.31 7.24 -19.07
CA MET A 267 -9.70 8.04 -18.01
C MET A 267 -10.59 7.99 -16.77
N SER A 268 -9.99 8.03 -15.57
CA SER A 268 -10.75 8.12 -14.32
C SER A 268 -11.68 9.33 -14.32
N THR A 269 -12.87 9.20 -13.73
CA THR A 269 -13.77 10.34 -13.50
C THR A 269 -13.47 11.05 -12.18
N ARG A 270 -12.68 10.42 -11.29
CA ARG A 270 -12.17 11.07 -10.07
C ARG A 270 -11.08 12.08 -10.41
N SER A 271 -11.28 13.32 -9.98
CA SER A 271 -10.34 14.45 -10.13
C SER A 271 -8.97 14.20 -9.47
N ILE A 272 -8.89 13.31 -8.49
CA ILE A 272 -7.62 12.96 -7.83
C ILE A 272 -6.81 11.90 -8.60
N VAL A 273 -7.44 11.09 -9.46
CA VAL A 273 -6.77 10.01 -10.22
C VAL A 273 -6.51 10.45 -11.66
N ASN A 274 -7.47 11.10 -12.31
CA ASN A 274 -7.37 11.52 -13.71
C ASN A 274 -6.06 12.27 -14.06
N PRO A 275 -5.63 13.33 -13.32
CA PRO A 275 -4.39 14.05 -13.63
C PRO A 275 -3.12 13.26 -13.29
N ASN A 276 -3.27 12.09 -12.66
CA ASN A 276 -2.18 11.20 -12.28
C ASN A 276 -2.08 9.96 -13.18
N GLN A 277 -2.85 9.93 -14.28
CA GLN A 277 -2.77 8.95 -15.36
C GLN A 277 -2.10 9.54 -16.59
N SER A 278 -1.32 8.73 -17.30
CA SER A 278 -0.82 9.04 -18.65
C SER A 278 -1.58 8.29 -19.75
N GLU A 279 -2.33 7.25 -19.38
CA GLU A 279 -3.07 6.40 -20.30
C GLU A 279 -4.47 6.06 -19.77
N PRO A 280 -5.45 5.86 -20.67
CA PRO A 280 -6.76 5.35 -20.29
C PRO A 280 -6.67 3.88 -19.86
N PHE A 281 -7.46 3.51 -18.86
CA PHE A 281 -7.65 2.10 -18.51
C PHE A 281 -8.36 1.36 -19.65
N LYS A 282 -8.00 0.11 -19.90
CA LYS A 282 -8.89 -0.80 -20.62
C LYS A 282 -10.11 -1.11 -19.75
N SER A 283 -11.22 -1.45 -20.40
CA SER A 283 -12.41 -1.92 -19.68
C SER A 283 -12.09 -3.17 -18.86
N VAL A 284 -12.86 -3.43 -17.81
CA VAL A 284 -12.71 -4.68 -17.03
C VAL A 284 -12.99 -5.89 -17.91
N ALA A 285 -13.90 -5.77 -18.89
CA ALA A 285 -14.16 -6.81 -19.89
C ALA A 285 -12.93 -7.09 -20.77
N ASP A 286 -12.27 -6.04 -21.27
CA ASP A 286 -11.05 -6.19 -22.07
C ASP A 286 -9.87 -6.70 -21.25
N THR A 287 -9.75 -6.24 -20.00
CA THR A 287 -8.77 -6.74 -19.03
C THR A 287 -8.97 -8.25 -18.81
N THR A 288 -10.22 -8.69 -18.66
CA THR A 288 -10.58 -10.10 -18.52
C THR A 288 -10.26 -10.90 -19.77
N ARG A 289 -10.61 -10.36 -20.94
CA ARG A 289 -10.29 -10.99 -22.22
C ARG A 289 -8.79 -11.13 -22.43
N TYR A 290 -8.02 -10.09 -22.08
CA TYR A 290 -6.57 -10.09 -22.16
C TYR A 290 -5.96 -11.28 -21.40
N TRP A 291 -6.37 -11.51 -20.15
CA TRP A 291 -5.87 -12.65 -19.38
C TRP A 291 -6.37 -13.99 -19.89
N THR A 292 -7.61 -14.07 -20.35
CA THR A 292 -8.18 -15.31 -20.86
C THR A 292 -7.49 -15.78 -22.14
N VAL A 293 -7.27 -14.87 -23.09
CA VAL A 293 -6.59 -15.15 -24.37
C VAL A 293 -5.13 -15.51 -24.14
N ASN A 294 -4.41 -14.74 -23.32
CA ASN A 294 -2.97 -14.96 -23.13
C ASN A 294 -2.64 -16.12 -22.20
N SER A 295 -3.58 -16.59 -21.38
CA SER A 295 -3.37 -17.73 -20.48
C SER A 295 -3.82 -19.08 -21.07
N ASN A 296 -4.35 -19.09 -22.30
CA ASN A 296 -4.97 -20.25 -22.95
C ASN A 296 -6.04 -20.93 -22.07
N CYS A 297 -6.89 -20.13 -21.42
CA CYS A 297 -7.92 -20.66 -20.53
C CYS A 297 -9.25 -20.85 -21.26
N ASN A 298 -9.67 -22.11 -21.37
CA ASN A 298 -10.87 -22.53 -22.10
C ASN A 298 -12.20 -22.26 -21.37
N SER A 299 -12.17 -21.70 -20.14
CA SER A 299 -13.40 -21.41 -19.39
C SER A 299 -13.24 -20.18 -18.50
N MET A 300 -14.10 -19.18 -18.69
CA MET A 300 -14.34 -18.09 -17.75
C MET A 300 -15.54 -18.45 -16.87
N SER A 301 -15.42 -18.33 -15.55
CA SER A 301 -16.60 -18.37 -14.66
C SER A 301 -16.84 -16.96 -14.12
N ARG A 302 -17.97 -16.37 -14.50
CA ARG A 302 -18.49 -15.12 -13.93
C ARG A 302 -19.42 -15.48 -12.79
N SER A 303 -19.19 -14.92 -11.60
CA SER A 303 -20.12 -15.05 -10.47
C SER A 303 -20.56 -13.67 -10.04
N SER A 304 -21.87 -13.41 -10.10
CA SER A 304 -22.53 -12.33 -9.35
C SER A 304 -22.87 -12.86 -7.96
N PHE A 305 -22.43 -12.16 -6.93
CA PHE A 305 -22.90 -12.33 -5.55
C PHE A 305 -23.62 -11.04 -5.16
#